data_AF-A0A7H8J2E3-F1
#
_entry.id   AF-A0A7H8J2E3-F1
#
_cell.length_a   1.000
_cell.length_b   1.000
_cell.length_c   1.000
_cell.angle_alpha   90.00
_cell.angle_beta   90.00
_cell.angle_gamma   90.00
#
_symmetry.space_group_name_H-M   'P 1'
#
loop_
_entity.id
_entity.type
_entity.pdbx_description
1 polymer ?
#
loop_
_entity_poly.entity_id
_entity_poly.type
_entity_poly.pdbx_seq_one_letter_code
_entity_poly.pdbx_strand_id
1 'polypeptide(L)'
;MQHEMRLIDTNGYTVPGAVRYGVPTDQVASVEAELKALAEPDADQGRELHLAHAASLTGVSASNQRAAASQVRANRYEVRITPPVA
;
A
#
# COMPACT_ATOMS: atom_id res chain seq x y z
N MET A 1 -21.44 14.74 -1.44
CA MET A 1 -21.14 13.51 -2.19
C MET A 1 -20.43 12.55 -1.24
N GLN A 2 -20.83 11.28 -1.23
CA GLN A 2 -20.22 10.25 -0.39
C GLN A 2 -19.41 9.29 -1.26
N HIS A 3 -18.16 9.04 -0.90
CA HIS A 3 -17.24 8.19 -1.65
C HIS A 3 -17.14 6.82 -1.01
N GLU A 4 -16.84 5.82 -1.82
CA GLU A 4 -16.32 4.56 -1.31
C GLU A 4 -14.80 4.54 -1.47
N MET A 5 -14.10 4.24 -0.39
CA MET A 5 -12.64 4.17 -0.36
C MET A 5 -12.22 2.78 0.08
N ARG A 6 -11.34 2.15 -0.70
CA ARG A 6 -10.83 0.81 -0.40
C ARG A 6 -9.34 0.71 -0.66
N LEU A 7 -8.65 -0.05 0.19
CA LEU A 7 -7.27 -0.42 -0.03
C LEU A 7 -7.22 -1.66 -0.93
N ILE A 8 -6.44 -1.56 -2.01
CA ILE A 8 -6.26 -2.60 -3.02
C ILE A 8 -4.84 -3.14 -2.92
N ASP A 9 -4.70 -4.46 -2.91
CA ASP A 9 -3.43 -5.15 -2.94
C ASP A 9 -2.82 -5.19 -4.35
N THR A 10 -1.65 -5.80 -4.42
CA THR A 10 -0.80 -5.85 -5.62
C THR A 10 -1.35 -6.78 -6.69
N ASN A 11 -2.28 -7.67 -6.29
CA ASN A 11 -3.00 -8.59 -7.15
C ASN A 11 -4.35 -7.98 -7.62
N GLY A 12 -4.67 -6.75 -7.19
CA GLY A 12 -5.92 -6.06 -7.52
C GLY A 12 -7.11 -6.43 -6.61
N TYR A 13 -6.89 -7.20 -5.55
CA TYR A 13 -7.94 -7.55 -4.58
C TYR A 13 -8.07 -6.50 -3.49
N THR A 14 -9.28 -6.42 -2.93
CA THR A 14 -9.51 -5.55 -1.78
C THR A 14 -8.94 -6.18 -0.52
N VAL A 15 -8.13 -5.42 0.22
CA VAL A 15 -7.56 -5.88 1.49
C VAL A 15 -8.71 -6.06 2.51
N PRO A 16 -8.84 -7.23 3.14
CA PRO A 16 -9.88 -7.47 4.15
C PRO A 16 -9.85 -6.42 5.28
N GLY A 17 -11.00 -5.85 5.62
CA GLY A 17 -11.12 -4.83 6.68
C GLY A 17 -10.72 -3.40 6.28
N ALA A 18 -10.16 -3.19 5.09
CA ALA A 18 -9.68 -1.90 4.61
C ALA A 18 -10.64 -1.25 3.59
N VAL A 19 -11.94 -1.31 3.87
CA VAL A 19 -13.00 -0.65 3.10
C VAL A 19 -13.73 0.35 3.98
N ARG A 20 -14.00 1.53 3.44
CA ARG A 20 -14.77 2.60 4.08
C ARG A 20 -15.86 3.05 3.11
N TYR A 21 -17.10 2.92 3.57
CA TYR A 21 -18.29 3.32 2.83
C TYR A 21 -18.77 4.67 3.33
N GLY A 22 -19.40 5.44 2.43
CA GLY A 22 -20.08 6.67 2.83
C GLY A 22 -19.15 7.83 3.20
N VAL A 23 -17.90 7.82 2.74
CA VAL A 23 -16.87 8.80 3.14
C VAL A 23 -17.24 10.19 2.62
N PRO A 24 -17.48 11.18 3.50
CA PRO A 24 -17.72 12.55 3.09
C PRO A 24 -16.53 13.13 2.33
N THR A 25 -16.78 14.05 1.38
CA THR A 25 -15.71 14.61 0.53
C THR A 25 -14.63 15.34 1.33
N ASP A 26 -15.01 16.00 2.42
CA ASP A 26 -14.13 16.66 3.39
C ASP A 26 -13.28 15.69 4.24
N GLN A 27 -13.66 14.41 4.30
CA GLN A 27 -12.95 13.39 5.06
C GLN A 27 -12.09 12.46 4.19
N VAL A 28 -12.15 12.59 2.86
CA VAL A 28 -11.41 11.74 1.92
C VAL A 28 -9.91 11.71 2.24
N ALA A 29 -9.28 12.87 2.46
CA ALA A 29 -7.86 12.94 2.75
C ALA A 29 -7.48 12.24 4.08
N SER A 30 -8.35 12.34 5.10
CA SER A 30 -8.12 11.68 6.39
C SER A 30 -8.27 10.17 6.27
N VAL A 31 -9.29 9.70 5.54
CA VAL A 31 -9.52 8.28 5.32
C VAL A 31 -8.45 7.66 4.42
N GLU A 32 -7.96 8.42 3.42
CA GLU A 32 -6.82 7.99 2.61
C GLU A 32 -5.56 7.78 3.47
N ALA A 33 -5.28 8.69 4.39
CA ALA A 33 -4.15 8.57 5.31
C ALA A 33 -4.32 7.37 6.26
N GLU A 34 -5.53 7.14 6.79
CA GLU A 34 -5.85 5.97 7.62
C GLU A 34 -5.60 4.65 6.86
N LEU A 35 -6.13 4.55 5.63
CA LEU A 35 -5.96 3.35 4.80
C LEU A 35 -4.49 3.11 4.41
N LYS A 36 -3.72 4.18 4.16
CA LYS A 36 -2.28 4.07 3.91
C LYS A 36 -1.51 3.64 5.16
N ALA A 37 -1.88 4.13 6.34
CA ALA A 37 -1.23 3.75 7.59
C ALA A 37 -1.41 2.25 7.92
N LEU A 38 -2.51 1.64 7.48
CA LEU A 38 -2.71 0.18 7.58
C LEU A 38 -1.73 -0.61 6.69
N ALA A 39 -1.31 -0.02 5.57
CA ALA A 39 -0.43 -0.64 4.57
C ALA A 39 1.08 -0.43 4.82
N GLU A 40 1.46 0.60 5.56
CA GLU A 40 2.87 0.95 5.80
C GLU A 40 3.66 -0.10 6.59
N PRO A 41 3.13 -0.70 7.69
CA PRO A 41 3.84 -1.74 8.42
C PRO A 41 4.18 -2.96 7.56
N ASP A 42 3.24 -3.41 6.73
CA ASP A 42 3.43 -4.53 5.80
C ASP A 42 4.50 -4.20 4.75
N ALA A 43 4.48 -2.97 4.21
CA ALA A 43 5.46 -2.53 3.22
C ALA A 43 6.87 -2.44 3.81
N ASP A 44 6.99 -1.98 5.06
CA ASP A 44 8.27 -1.92 5.77
C ASP A 44 8.81 -3.32 6.08
N GLN A 45 7.95 -4.25 6.50
CA GLN A 45 8.33 -5.65 6.73
C GLN A 45 8.76 -6.33 5.42
N GLY A 46 8.01 -6.10 4.33
CA GLY A 46 8.38 -6.58 3.00
C GLY A 46 9.74 -6.03 2.56
N ARG A 47 10.03 -4.75 2.83
CA ARG A 47 11.34 -4.15 2.54
C ARG A 47 12.47 -4.83 3.28
N GLU A 48 12.29 -5.10 4.57
CA GLU A 48 13.31 -5.77 5.39
C GLU A 48 13.59 -7.18 4.86
N LEU A 49 12.54 -7.95 4.54
CA LEU A 49 12.68 -9.29 3.96
C LEU A 49 13.39 -9.26 2.60
N HIS A 50 13.02 -8.35 1.70
CA HIS A 50 13.67 -8.22 0.41
C HIS A 50 15.13 -7.78 0.53
N LEU A 51 15.46 -6.90 1.47
CA LEU A 51 16.85 -6.50 1.75
C LEU A 51 17.66 -7.67 2.30
N ALA A 52 17.13 -8.42 3.27
CA ALA A 52 17.78 -9.59 3.83
C ALA A 52 18.03 -10.67 2.76
N HIS A 53 17.04 -10.91 1.89
CA HIS A 53 17.17 -11.87 0.79
C HIS A 53 18.17 -11.41 -0.28
N ALA A 54 18.15 -10.13 -0.68
CA ALA A 54 19.13 -9.61 -1.64
C ALA A 54 20.56 -9.68 -1.08
N ALA A 55 20.70 -9.40 0.23
CA ALA A 55 21.97 -9.52 0.94
C ALA A 55 22.46 -10.97 1.02
N SER A 56 21.57 -11.94 1.25
CA SER A 56 21.96 -13.36 1.31
C SER A 56 22.39 -13.91 -0.04
N LEU A 57 21.79 -13.47 -1.14
CA LEU A 57 22.13 -13.91 -2.49
C LEU A 57 23.40 -13.26 -3.06
N THR A 58 23.65 -11.99 -2.76
CA THR A 58 24.66 -11.19 -3.49
C THR A 58 25.46 -10.18 -2.65
N GLY A 59 25.26 -10.15 -1.32
CA GLY A 59 25.88 -9.16 -0.42
C GLY A 59 25.16 -7.81 -0.35
N VAL A 60 25.61 -6.89 0.51
CA VAL A 60 24.96 -5.58 0.71
C VAL A 60 25.57 -4.55 -0.25
N SER A 61 24.77 -4.07 -1.23
CA SER A 61 25.19 -3.02 -2.17
C SER A 61 24.06 -2.02 -2.44
N ALA A 62 24.40 -0.83 -2.96
CA ALA A 62 23.42 0.20 -3.31
C ALA A 62 22.44 -0.26 -4.40
N SER A 63 22.89 -1.08 -5.35
CA SER A 63 22.00 -1.68 -6.37
C SER A 63 21.00 -2.64 -5.74
N ASN A 64 21.42 -3.42 -4.74
CA ASN A 64 20.55 -4.38 -4.06
C ASN A 64 19.50 -3.68 -3.21
N GLN A 65 19.89 -2.60 -2.51
CA GLN A 65 18.94 -1.75 -1.79
C GLN A 65 17.89 -1.14 -2.74
N ARG A 66 18.33 -0.70 -3.92
CA ARG A 66 17.44 -0.13 -4.94
C ARG A 66 16.50 -1.17 -5.54
N ALA A 67 16.99 -2.39 -5.77
CA ALA A 67 16.19 -3.53 -6.23
C ALA A 67 15.12 -3.91 -5.19
N ALA A 68 15.50 -4.04 -3.92
CA ALA A 68 14.59 -4.30 -2.81
C ALA A 68 13.51 -3.20 -2.68
N ALA A 69 13.91 -1.93 -2.72
CA ALA A 69 12.98 -0.80 -2.68
C ALA A 69 12.01 -0.78 -3.88
N SER A 70 12.44 -1.24 -5.05
CA SER A 70 11.58 -1.34 -6.24
C SER A 70 10.52 -2.44 -6.09
N GLN A 71 10.89 -3.59 -5.51
CA GLN A 71 9.93 -4.66 -5.22
C GLN A 71 8.89 -4.22 -4.18
N VAL A 72 9.28 -3.46 -3.17
CA VAL A 72 8.35 -2.89 -2.19
C VAL A 72 7.36 -1.93 -2.85
N ARG A 73 7.82 -1.09 -3.79
CA ARG A 73 6.92 -0.21 -4.55
C ARG A 73 5.95 -0.99 -5.42
N ALA A 74 6.41 -2.06 -6.07
CA ALA A 74 5.53 -2.97 -6.81
C ALA A 74 4.54 -3.67 -5.86
N ASN A 75 4.96 -3.90 -4.62
CA ASN A 75 4.14 -4.51 -3.58
C ASN A 75 3.27 -3.52 -2.78
N ARG A 76 3.25 -2.23 -3.14
CA ARG A 76 2.56 -1.21 -2.34
C ARG A 76 1.07 -1.19 -2.68
N TYR A 77 0.25 -1.21 -1.64
CA TYR A 77 -1.19 -1.10 -1.75
C TYR A 77 -1.65 0.25 -2.36
N GLU A 78 -2.72 0.22 -3.14
CA GLU A 78 -3.34 1.39 -3.78
C GLU A 78 -4.65 1.74 -3.08
N VAL A 79 -4.90 3.02 -2.78
CA VAL A 79 -6.22 3.47 -2.31
C VAL A 79 -7.07 3.80 -3.52
N ARG A 80 -8.12 3.01 -3.76
CA ARG A 80 -9.10 3.28 -4.82
C ARG A 80 -10.28 4.03 -4.25
N ILE A 81 -10.59 5.18 -4.87
CA ILE A 81 -11.73 6.03 -4.53
C ILE A 81 -12.75 5.89 -5.65
N THR A 82 -13.95 5.41 -5.31
CA THR A 82 -15.07 5.33 -6.25
C THR A 82 -16.05 6.43 -5.89
N PRO A 83 -16.32 7.40 -6.81
CA PRO A 83 -17.32 8.43 -6.57
C PRO A 83 -18.72 7.80 -6.46
N PRO A 84 -19.65 8.45 -5.76
CA PRO A 84 -21.02 7.97 -5.68
C PRO A 84 -21.63 7.93 -7.09
N VAL A 85 -22.34 6.84 -7.40
CA VAL A 85 -23.21 6.80 -8.58
C VAL A 85 -24.35 7.78 -8.32
N ALA A 86 -24.48 8.77 -9.20
CA ALA A 86 -25.48 9.84 -9.12
C ALA A 86 -26.91 9.31 -9.32
#